data_AF-A0A0F8YPB1-F1
#
_entry.id   AF-A0A0F8YPB1-F1
#
_cell.length_a   1.000
_cell.length_b   1.000
_cell.length_c   1.000
_cell.angle_alpha   90.00
_cell.angle_beta   90.00
_cell.angle_gamma   90.00
#
_symmetry.space_group_name_H-M   'P 1'
#
loop_
_entity.id
_entity.type
_entity.pdbx_description
1 polymer ?
#
loop_
_entity_poly.entity_id
_entity_poly.type
_entity_poly.pdbx_seq_one_letter_code
_entity_poly.pdbx_strand_id
1 'polypeptide(L)'
;MPKIGDTYVPNIGPPDSKILLVGEAPGGQEEIDQEPFVGDAGEKLTKVLGRNAISRSQVRLCNLANYRPFPNNEFIHLLGTPQLERGLANLRDSIRKHRPTVIGAMGNWPLYYLTGKQGKSPGTGITNWRGSALPCTLEGCEGVKVIPTFHPSYINRDRKKYPIFDMDMKFIIEESEFPEIKQPEENFIIDPQGDLLEITVRNFLNADYLDVDIETYGMDVACIGFAASKSDAVCFGSLGSSSVRGAVTRLLHSGIPLSFHFGTFDTTVLDLNGYEVD
;
A
#
# COMPACT_ATOMS: atom_id res chain seq x y z
N MET A 1 23.68 11.24 -23.89
CA MET A 1 23.32 10.02 -23.15
C MET A 1 23.25 10.38 -21.68
N PRO A 2 22.25 9.89 -20.91
CA PRO A 2 22.25 10.06 -19.46
C PRO A 2 23.56 9.54 -18.87
N LYS A 3 24.12 10.26 -17.90
CA LYS A 3 25.35 9.86 -17.22
C LYS A 3 24.98 8.96 -16.05
N ILE A 4 25.69 7.87 -15.87
CA ILE A 4 25.53 6.96 -14.72
C ILE A 4 26.83 7.04 -13.93
N GLY A 5 26.74 7.01 -12.61
CA GLY A 5 27.91 6.93 -11.73
C GLY A 5 28.70 5.64 -11.98
N ASP A 6 30.01 5.70 -11.75
CA ASP A 6 30.91 4.55 -11.96
C ASP A 6 31.11 3.72 -10.68
N THR A 7 30.61 4.21 -9.53
CA THR A 7 30.74 3.55 -8.24
C THR A 7 29.59 2.58 -8.00
N TYR A 8 29.94 1.30 -7.76
CA TYR A 8 28.97 0.27 -7.42
C TYR A 8 28.60 0.34 -5.94
N VAL A 9 27.31 0.39 -5.65
CA VAL A 9 26.75 0.32 -4.29
C VAL A 9 26.16 -1.07 -4.04
N PRO A 10 26.74 -1.89 -3.14
CA PRO A 10 26.31 -3.25 -2.87
C PRO A 10 24.98 -3.32 -2.10
N ASN A 11 24.43 -4.52 -2.06
CA ASN A 11 23.32 -4.88 -1.19
C ASN A 11 23.86 -5.20 0.22
N ILE A 12 23.24 -4.68 1.27
CA ILE A 12 23.75 -4.76 2.66
C ILE A 12 22.71 -5.42 3.58
N GLY A 13 23.19 -6.06 4.65
CA GLY A 13 22.36 -6.78 5.63
C GLY A 13 22.47 -8.31 5.54
N PRO A 14 21.84 -9.04 6.47
CA PRO A 14 21.95 -10.48 6.57
C PRO A 14 21.45 -11.20 5.31
N PRO A 15 22.19 -12.18 4.77
CA PRO A 15 21.74 -12.97 3.62
C PRO A 15 20.45 -13.76 3.87
N ASP A 16 20.15 -14.15 5.11
CA ASP A 16 18.98 -14.93 5.51
C ASP A 16 17.84 -14.06 6.06
N SER A 17 17.86 -12.75 5.79
CA SER A 17 16.81 -11.83 6.20
C SER A 17 15.44 -12.22 5.64
N LYS A 18 14.44 -12.34 6.52
CA LYS A 18 13.03 -12.49 6.12
C LYS A 18 12.52 -11.28 5.33
N ILE A 19 13.06 -10.09 5.61
CA ILE A 19 12.64 -8.81 5.01
C ILE A 19 13.71 -8.33 4.04
N LEU A 20 13.33 -8.14 2.79
CA LEU A 20 14.14 -7.49 1.75
C LEU A 20 13.50 -6.15 1.39
N LEU A 21 14.19 -5.03 1.65
CA LEU A 21 13.73 -3.71 1.25
C LEU A 21 14.45 -3.27 -0.03
N VAL A 22 13.68 -2.88 -1.04
CA VAL A 22 14.18 -2.56 -2.38
C VAL A 22 13.83 -1.13 -2.76
N GLY A 23 14.85 -0.28 -2.92
CA GLY A 23 14.74 1.07 -3.47
C GLY A 23 14.98 1.15 -4.97
N GLU A 24 15.00 2.38 -5.49
CA GLU A 24 15.17 2.64 -6.92
C GLU A 24 16.63 2.50 -7.35
N ALA A 25 17.49 3.41 -6.88
CA ALA A 25 18.91 3.47 -7.18
C ALA A 25 19.65 4.30 -6.11
N PRO A 26 20.98 4.20 -6.01
CA PRO A 26 21.75 4.97 -5.06
C PRO A 26 21.63 6.48 -5.22
N GLY A 27 21.58 7.18 -4.09
CA GLY A 27 21.78 8.63 -4.01
C GLY A 27 23.25 9.02 -3.89
N GLY A 28 23.52 10.31 -3.71
CA GLY A 28 24.90 10.81 -3.62
C GLY A 28 25.67 10.34 -2.38
N GLN A 29 25.01 10.32 -1.22
CA GLN A 29 25.65 9.82 0.01
C GLN A 29 25.92 8.30 -0.09
N GLU A 30 25.00 7.56 -0.69
CA GLU A 30 25.12 6.10 -0.89
C GLU A 30 26.27 5.76 -1.86
N GLU A 31 26.50 6.61 -2.86
CA GLU A 31 27.64 6.50 -3.77
C GLU A 31 28.99 6.74 -3.06
N ILE A 32 29.03 7.69 -2.12
CA ILE A 32 30.24 8.01 -1.33
C ILE A 32 30.55 6.91 -0.32
N ASP A 33 29.54 6.49 0.44
CA ASP A 33 29.69 5.54 1.55
C ASP A 33 29.63 4.08 1.09
N GLN A 34 29.22 3.84 -0.16
CA GLN A 34 29.02 2.50 -0.73
C GLN A 34 28.06 1.64 0.09
N GLU A 35 27.03 2.27 0.65
CA GLU A 35 25.97 1.62 1.42
C GLU A 35 24.61 2.17 0.98
N PRO A 36 23.60 1.32 0.73
CA PRO A 36 22.28 1.79 0.34
C PRO A 36 21.55 2.40 1.54
N PHE A 37 20.70 3.41 1.32
CA PHE A 37 19.92 4.06 2.39
C PHE A 37 20.76 4.60 3.55
N VAL A 38 21.81 5.37 3.30
CA VAL A 38 22.60 6.05 4.37
C VAL A 38 22.45 7.56 4.41
N GLY A 39 21.82 8.19 3.41
CA GLY A 39 21.46 9.61 3.45
C GLY A 39 20.19 9.90 4.25
N ASP A 40 19.59 11.08 4.03
CA ASP A 40 18.35 11.50 4.71
C ASP A 40 17.21 10.48 4.62
N ALA A 41 17.04 9.85 3.46
CA ALA A 41 16.05 8.80 3.23
C ALA A 41 16.31 7.58 4.14
N GLY A 42 17.60 7.23 4.28
CA GLY A 42 18.10 6.15 5.12
C GLY A 42 17.89 6.36 6.61
N GLU A 43 18.06 7.59 7.10
CA GLU A 43 17.77 7.91 8.48
C GLU A 43 16.28 7.76 8.81
N LYS A 44 15.38 8.16 7.89
CA LYS A 44 13.93 7.99 8.10
C LYS A 44 13.57 6.51 8.12
N LEU A 45 14.12 5.73 7.19
CA LEU A 45 13.93 4.29 7.18
C LEU A 45 14.38 3.67 8.51
N THR A 46 15.58 4.00 8.97
CA THR A 46 16.13 3.51 10.25
C THR A 46 15.25 3.89 11.44
N LYS A 47 14.72 5.12 11.49
CA LYS A 47 13.81 5.58 12.54
C LYS A 47 12.48 4.79 12.54
N VAL A 48 11.91 4.55 11.36
CA VAL A 48 10.65 3.79 11.23
C VAL A 48 10.84 2.32 11.58
N LEU A 49 11.93 1.69 11.14
CA LEU A 49 12.27 0.33 11.55
C LEU A 49 12.39 0.23 13.08
N GLY A 50 13.14 1.16 13.72
CA GLY A 50 13.30 1.18 15.16
C GLY A 50 12.00 1.39 15.94
N ARG A 51 11.07 2.21 15.42
CA ARG A 51 9.72 2.39 16.00
C ARG A 51 8.89 1.11 15.98
N ASN A 52 9.10 0.26 14.97
CA ASN A 52 8.45 -1.04 14.83
C ASN A 52 9.31 -2.18 15.41
N ALA A 53 10.24 -1.85 16.33
CA ALA A 53 11.09 -2.81 17.04
C ALA A 53 11.97 -3.70 16.14
N ILE A 54 12.32 -3.23 14.95
CA ILE A 54 13.25 -3.90 14.03
C ILE A 54 14.51 -3.05 13.88
N SER A 55 15.68 -3.66 14.09
CA SER A 55 16.96 -3.03 13.78
C SER A 55 17.21 -3.04 12.28
N ARG A 56 17.86 -1.99 11.76
CA ARG A 56 18.38 -1.94 10.38
C ARG A 56 19.27 -3.16 10.06
N SER A 57 19.99 -3.69 11.04
CA SER A 57 20.84 -4.87 10.86
C SER A 57 20.08 -6.20 10.70
N GLN A 58 18.76 -6.20 10.92
CA GLN A 58 17.91 -7.39 10.75
C GLN A 58 17.24 -7.44 9.37
N VAL A 59 17.36 -6.39 8.57
CA VAL A 59 16.77 -6.32 7.23
C VAL A 59 17.86 -6.31 6.17
N ARG A 60 17.55 -6.82 4.98
CA ARG A 60 18.42 -6.72 3.81
C ARG A 60 17.99 -5.54 2.96
N LEU A 61 18.92 -4.65 2.64
CA LEU A 61 18.70 -3.42 1.89
C LEU A 61 19.32 -3.55 0.49
N CYS A 62 18.51 -3.31 -0.52
CA CYS A 62 18.87 -3.41 -1.93
C CYS A 62 18.29 -2.22 -2.72
N ASN A 63 18.77 -2.05 -3.95
CA ASN A 63 18.17 -1.18 -4.96
C ASN A 63 17.93 -1.99 -6.24
N LEU A 64 17.03 -1.54 -7.12
CA LEU A 64 16.86 -2.13 -8.46
C LEU A 64 18.13 -1.98 -9.30
N ALA A 65 18.81 -0.83 -9.18
CA ALA A 65 20.10 -0.57 -9.78
C ALA A 65 21.15 -0.30 -8.70
N ASN A 66 22.40 -0.70 -8.94
CA ASN A 66 23.51 -0.51 -8.00
C ASN A 66 24.36 0.75 -8.30
N TYR A 67 23.94 1.57 -9.25
CA TYR A 67 24.67 2.76 -9.68
C TYR A 67 23.75 3.98 -9.67
N ARG A 68 24.31 5.13 -9.28
CA ARG A 68 23.58 6.39 -9.20
C ARG A 68 23.26 6.97 -10.59
N PRO A 69 22.00 7.32 -10.89
CA PRO A 69 21.66 8.03 -12.12
C PRO A 69 21.95 9.54 -12.06
N PHE A 70 22.27 10.13 -13.21
CA PHE A 70 22.33 11.58 -13.39
C PHE A 70 21.51 12.05 -14.60
N PRO A 71 20.96 13.28 -14.54
CA PRO A 71 20.95 14.21 -13.39
C PRO A 71 19.99 13.81 -12.25
N ASN A 72 20.14 14.50 -11.11
CA ASN A 72 19.17 14.51 -9.99
C ASN A 72 18.79 13.17 -9.34
N ASN A 73 19.56 12.09 -9.57
CA ASN A 73 19.22 10.74 -9.10
C ASN A 73 17.88 10.23 -9.66
N GLU A 74 17.45 10.72 -10.83
CA GLU A 74 16.19 10.28 -11.43
C GLU A 74 16.35 8.92 -12.10
N PHE A 75 15.62 7.91 -11.59
CA PHE A 75 15.69 6.54 -12.07
C PHE A 75 15.38 6.39 -13.57
N ILE A 76 14.59 7.29 -14.16
CA ILE A 76 14.26 7.28 -15.60
C ILE A 76 15.53 7.25 -16.49
N HIS A 77 16.64 7.81 -16.01
CA HIS A 77 17.92 7.84 -16.72
C HIS A 77 18.63 6.48 -16.79
N LEU A 78 18.16 5.47 -16.05
CA LEU A 78 18.67 4.10 -16.08
C LEU A 78 17.91 3.22 -17.07
N LEU A 79 16.77 3.65 -17.60
CA LEU A 79 15.96 2.83 -18.50
C LEU A 79 16.73 2.49 -19.78
N GLY A 80 16.74 1.21 -20.13
CA GLY A 80 17.45 0.68 -21.31
C GLY A 80 18.98 0.67 -21.18
N THR A 81 19.51 0.80 -19.96
CA THR A 81 20.97 0.80 -19.72
C THR A 81 21.46 -0.57 -19.25
N PRO A 82 22.70 -0.98 -19.63
CA PRO A 82 23.29 -2.23 -19.13
C PRO A 82 23.46 -2.27 -17.60
N GLN A 83 23.54 -1.11 -16.95
CA GLN A 83 23.65 -0.98 -15.50
C GLN A 83 22.33 -1.40 -14.82
N LEU A 84 21.19 -1.01 -15.39
CA LEU A 84 19.90 -1.44 -14.87
C LEU A 84 19.67 -2.93 -15.08
N GLU A 85 19.98 -3.45 -16.28
CA GLU A 85 19.86 -4.88 -16.58
C GLU A 85 20.69 -5.74 -15.62
N ARG A 86 21.93 -5.33 -15.34
CA ARG A 86 22.80 -5.98 -14.35
C ARG A 86 22.25 -5.87 -12.93
N GLY A 87 21.73 -4.71 -12.54
CA GLY A 87 21.11 -4.51 -11.22
C GLY A 87 19.90 -5.43 -11.00
N LEU A 88 19.02 -5.53 -11.99
CA LEU A 88 17.85 -6.42 -11.95
C LEU A 88 18.27 -7.89 -11.91
N ALA A 89 19.29 -8.30 -12.67
CA ALA A 89 19.86 -9.64 -12.60
C ALA A 89 20.42 -9.95 -11.20
N ASN A 90 21.20 -9.03 -10.62
CA ASN A 90 21.75 -9.17 -9.27
C ASN A 90 20.65 -9.27 -8.21
N LEU A 91 19.60 -8.45 -8.33
CA LEU A 91 18.45 -8.49 -7.41
C LEU A 91 17.70 -9.82 -7.51
N ARG A 92 17.43 -10.28 -8.74
CA ARG A 92 16.81 -11.58 -9.01
C ARG A 92 17.61 -12.73 -8.39
N ASP A 93 18.91 -12.76 -8.61
CA ASP A 93 19.79 -13.78 -8.04
C ASP A 93 19.81 -13.71 -6.52
N SER A 94 19.82 -12.50 -5.94
CA SER A 94 19.70 -12.31 -4.50
C SER A 94 18.37 -12.84 -3.96
N ILE A 95 17.23 -12.55 -4.60
CA ILE A 95 15.92 -13.04 -4.15
C ILE A 95 15.87 -14.57 -4.24
N ARG A 96 16.33 -15.15 -5.35
CA ARG A 96 16.35 -16.62 -5.55
C ARG A 96 17.21 -17.34 -4.52
N LYS A 97 18.39 -16.79 -4.24
CA LYS A 97 19.37 -17.39 -3.32
C LYS A 97 18.91 -17.29 -1.87
N HIS A 98 18.38 -16.14 -1.48
CA HIS A 98 18.11 -15.82 -0.09
C HIS A 98 16.66 -16.05 0.34
N ARG A 99 15.73 -16.14 -0.62
CA ARG A 99 14.31 -16.44 -0.41
C ARG A 99 13.69 -15.63 0.74
N PRO A 100 13.69 -14.28 0.65
CA PRO A 100 13.03 -13.47 1.67
C PRO A 100 11.55 -13.84 1.74
N THR A 101 10.98 -13.80 2.94
CA THR A 101 9.55 -14.02 3.14
C THR A 101 8.74 -12.89 2.49
N VAL A 102 9.24 -11.66 2.58
CA VAL A 102 8.57 -10.47 2.04
C VAL A 102 9.56 -9.47 1.45
N ILE A 103 9.15 -8.81 0.38
CA ILE A 103 9.86 -7.73 -0.28
C ILE A 103 9.11 -6.41 -0.05
N GLY A 104 9.72 -5.45 0.65
CA GLY A 104 9.23 -4.08 0.73
C GLY A 104 9.66 -3.27 -0.49
N ALA A 105 8.75 -3.02 -1.43
CA ALA A 105 9.02 -2.27 -2.65
C ALA A 105 8.85 -0.76 -2.41
N MET A 106 9.96 -0.03 -2.25
CA MET A 106 9.94 1.38 -1.86
C MET A 106 9.92 2.30 -3.07
N GLY A 107 8.74 2.81 -3.44
CA GLY A 107 8.56 3.74 -4.56
C GLY A 107 7.99 3.10 -5.82
N ASN A 108 7.84 3.91 -6.87
CA ASN A 108 7.12 3.49 -8.07
C ASN A 108 7.89 2.48 -8.92
N TRP A 109 9.21 2.63 -9.01
CA TRP A 109 10.01 1.73 -9.85
C TRP A 109 10.13 0.33 -9.23
N PRO A 110 10.43 0.17 -7.93
CA PRO A 110 10.34 -1.12 -7.26
C PRO A 110 8.98 -1.77 -7.41
N LEU A 111 7.88 -1.03 -7.23
CA LEU A 111 6.53 -1.52 -7.49
C LEU A 111 6.43 -2.11 -8.90
N TYR A 112 6.80 -1.33 -9.92
CA TYR A 112 6.68 -1.73 -11.32
C TYR A 112 7.53 -2.97 -11.65
N TYR A 113 8.82 -2.95 -11.32
CA TYR A 113 9.74 -4.04 -11.68
C TYR A 113 9.48 -5.34 -10.90
N LEU A 114 9.00 -5.24 -9.67
CA LEU A 114 8.74 -6.43 -8.85
C LEU A 114 7.36 -7.03 -9.10
N THR A 115 6.35 -6.24 -9.53
CA THR A 115 4.95 -6.72 -9.58
C THR A 115 4.24 -6.49 -10.92
N GLY A 116 4.84 -5.72 -11.83
CA GLY A 116 4.20 -5.26 -13.06
C GLY A 116 3.08 -4.23 -12.84
N LYS A 117 2.76 -3.87 -11.59
CA LYS A 117 1.72 -2.88 -11.28
C LYS A 117 2.22 -1.45 -11.52
N GLN A 118 1.30 -0.60 -11.95
CA GLN A 118 1.56 0.80 -12.27
C GLN A 118 0.28 1.63 -12.22
N GLY A 119 0.42 2.95 -12.35
CA GLY A 119 -0.66 3.88 -12.63
C GLY A 119 -0.91 4.01 -14.13
N LYS A 120 -0.99 5.26 -14.63
CA LYS A 120 -1.19 5.55 -16.05
C LYS A 120 0.00 5.15 -16.93
N SER A 121 1.19 5.06 -16.36
CA SER A 121 2.44 4.72 -17.05
C SER A 121 3.44 4.05 -16.08
N PRO A 122 4.49 3.38 -16.60
CA PRO A 122 5.58 2.87 -15.76
C PRO A 122 6.19 3.99 -14.90
N GLY A 123 6.62 3.65 -13.68
CA GLY A 123 7.14 4.63 -12.73
C GLY A 123 6.07 5.50 -12.06
N THR A 124 4.79 5.11 -12.12
CA THR A 124 3.67 5.76 -11.40
C THR A 124 2.81 4.73 -10.67
N GLY A 125 1.92 5.20 -9.78
CA GLY A 125 0.87 4.37 -9.17
C GLY A 125 1.12 3.92 -7.74
N ILE A 126 2.23 4.32 -7.10
CA ILE A 126 2.52 3.90 -5.71
C ILE A 126 1.38 4.23 -4.74
N THR A 127 0.70 5.35 -4.93
CA THR A 127 -0.45 5.76 -4.10
C THR A 127 -1.62 4.78 -4.18
N ASN A 128 -1.76 4.06 -5.29
CA ASN A 128 -2.88 3.15 -5.55
C ASN A 128 -2.59 1.72 -5.07
N TRP A 129 -1.31 1.35 -4.99
CA TRP A 129 -0.87 -0.04 -4.75
C TRP A 129 -0.12 -0.23 -3.43
N ARG A 130 0.25 0.85 -2.72
CA ARG A 130 0.92 0.74 -1.43
C ARG A 130 0.03 0.07 -0.39
N GLY A 131 0.64 -0.69 0.51
CA GLY A 131 -0.08 -1.40 1.57
C GLY A 131 -0.85 -2.63 1.09
N SER A 132 -0.68 -3.06 -0.17
CA SER A 132 -1.24 -4.30 -0.69
C SER A 132 -0.21 -5.43 -0.66
N ALA A 133 -0.64 -6.66 -0.39
CA ALA A 133 0.18 -7.86 -0.58
C ALA A 133 0.04 -8.36 -2.02
N LEU A 134 1.11 -8.22 -2.81
CA LEU A 134 1.14 -8.55 -4.24
C LEU A 134 2.12 -9.69 -4.52
N PRO A 135 1.84 -10.55 -5.51
CA PRO A 135 2.83 -11.53 -5.95
C PRO A 135 3.94 -10.85 -6.75
N CYS A 136 5.18 -11.25 -6.49
CA CYS A 136 6.31 -10.90 -7.34
C CYS A 136 6.12 -11.51 -8.74
N THR A 137 6.42 -10.74 -9.77
CA THR A 137 6.40 -11.11 -11.18
C THR A 137 7.77 -11.02 -11.83
N LEU A 138 8.82 -10.73 -11.05
CA LEU A 138 10.19 -10.75 -11.55
C LEU A 138 10.57 -12.20 -11.88
N GLU A 139 11.04 -12.42 -13.10
CA GLU A 139 11.34 -13.75 -13.65
C GLU A 139 12.14 -14.66 -12.69
N GLY A 140 11.60 -15.83 -12.38
CA GLY A 140 12.11 -16.83 -11.44
C GLY A 140 12.13 -16.41 -9.98
N CYS A 141 11.37 -15.38 -9.62
CA CYS A 141 11.05 -14.99 -8.25
C CYS A 141 9.52 -14.97 -8.04
N GLU A 142 8.77 -15.67 -8.89
CA GLU A 142 7.30 -15.61 -8.90
C GLU A 142 6.71 -16.03 -7.57
N GLY A 143 5.68 -15.30 -7.13
CA GLY A 143 4.93 -15.64 -5.92
C GLY A 143 5.60 -15.20 -4.61
N VAL A 144 6.85 -14.72 -4.61
CA VAL A 144 7.41 -14.04 -3.44
C VAL A 144 6.54 -12.83 -3.12
N LYS A 145 6.16 -12.66 -1.86
CA LYS A 145 5.29 -11.57 -1.43
C LYS A 145 5.98 -10.22 -1.57
N VAL A 146 5.32 -9.27 -2.20
CA VAL A 146 5.76 -7.88 -2.37
C VAL A 146 4.74 -6.95 -1.74
N ILE A 147 5.20 -6.07 -0.85
CA ILE A 147 4.38 -5.03 -0.25
C ILE A 147 4.96 -3.67 -0.66
N PRO A 148 4.28 -2.93 -1.53
CA PRO A 148 4.74 -1.61 -1.94
C PRO A 148 4.53 -0.58 -0.83
N THR A 149 5.45 0.39 -0.76
CA THR A 149 5.34 1.54 0.14
C THR A 149 5.97 2.78 -0.50
N PHE A 150 5.71 3.95 0.08
CA PHE A 150 6.38 5.17 -0.35
C PHE A 150 7.90 5.05 -0.21
N HIS A 151 8.62 5.63 -1.17
CA HIS A 151 10.07 5.77 -1.02
C HIS A 151 10.38 6.72 0.15
N PRO A 152 11.35 6.42 1.06
CA PRO A 152 11.62 7.27 2.22
C PRO A 152 11.98 8.73 1.86
N SER A 153 12.59 8.97 0.68
CA SER A 153 12.85 10.32 0.18
C SER A 153 11.58 11.12 -0.18
N TYR A 154 10.46 10.46 -0.45
CA TYR A 154 9.17 11.13 -0.66
C TYR A 154 8.61 11.70 0.64
N ILE A 155 8.83 11.01 1.76
CA ILE A 155 8.39 11.44 3.10
C ILE A 155 9.11 12.73 3.56
N ASN A 156 10.32 12.98 3.04
CA ASN A 156 11.01 14.26 3.25
C ASN A 156 10.28 15.43 2.60
N ARG A 157 9.65 15.19 1.45
CA ARG A 157 8.92 16.19 0.67
C ARG A 157 7.51 16.40 1.22
N ASP A 158 6.86 15.32 1.66
CA ASP A 158 5.55 15.36 2.29
C ASP A 158 5.53 14.60 3.61
N ARG A 159 5.80 15.33 4.70
CA ARG A 159 5.83 14.76 6.06
C ARG A 159 4.47 14.23 6.52
N LYS A 160 3.36 14.67 5.91
CA LYS A 160 2.01 14.18 6.25
C LYS A 160 1.83 12.70 5.89
N LYS A 161 2.69 12.16 5.02
CA LYS A 161 2.70 10.75 4.63
C LYS A 161 3.50 9.86 5.59
N TYR A 162 4.15 10.42 6.61
CA TYR A 162 4.92 9.63 7.57
C TYR A 162 4.08 8.57 8.29
N PRO A 163 2.87 8.84 8.81
CA PRO A 163 2.06 7.82 9.48
C PRO A 163 1.68 6.67 8.53
N ILE A 164 1.42 7.01 7.27
CA ILE A 164 1.06 6.07 6.22
C ILE A 164 2.25 5.16 5.88
N PHE A 165 3.45 5.72 5.79
CA PHE A 165 4.70 4.97 5.61
C PHE A 165 5.04 4.08 6.82
N ASP A 166 4.83 4.57 8.05
CA ASP A 166 4.99 3.78 9.29
C ASP A 166 4.03 2.56 9.29
N MET A 167 2.79 2.77 8.87
CA MET A 167 1.78 1.70 8.75
C MET A 167 2.17 0.65 7.69
N ASP A 168 2.66 1.06 6.52
CA ASP A 168 3.18 0.10 5.52
C ASP A 168 4.36 -0.70 6.05
N MET A 169 5.28 -0.04 6.73
CA MET A 169 6.46 -0.71 7.28
C MET A 169 6.06 -1.71 8.36
N LYS A 170 5.09 -1.36 9.20
CA LYS A 170 4.49 -2.30 10.15
C LYS A 170 3.88 -3.49 9.43
N PHE A 171 3.11 -3.26 8.37
CA PHE A 171 2.52 -4.34 7.57
C PHE A 171 3.58 -5.23 6.91
N ILE A 172 4.66 -4.66 6.36
CA ILE A 172 5.82 -5.42 5.86
C ILE A 172 6.41 -6.32 6.96
N ILE A 173 6.58 -5.81 8.17
CA ILE A 173 7.15 -6.56 9.29
C ILE A 173 6.22 -7.70 9.70
N GLU A 174 4.92 -7.44 9.84
CA GLU A 174 3.92 -8.46 10.18
C GLU A 174 3.85 -9.57 9.12
N GLU A 175 3.82 -9.20 7.84
CA GLU A 175 3.76 -10.13 6.71
C GLU A 175 5.07 -10.90 6.49
N SER A 176 6.16 -10.49 7.13
CA SER A 176 7.44 -11.22 7.11
C SER A 176 7.41 -12.51 7.92
N GLU A 177 6.39 -12.70 8.77
CA GLU A 177 6.26 -13.89 9.62
C GLU A 177 5.69 -15.10 8.88
N PHE A 178 5.10 -14.92 7.70
CA PHE A 178 4.51 -15.99 6.90
C PHE A 178 4.66 -15.72 5.39
N PRO A 179 5.03 -16.72 4.57
CA PRO A 179 5.30 -16.52 3.15
C PRO A 179 4.04 -16.36 2.29
N GLU A 180 2.89 -16.84 2.75
CA GLU A 180 1.67 -16.87 1.95
C GLU A 180 1.09 -15.47 1.77
N ILE A 181 0.64 -15.16 0.56
CA ILE A 181 -0.16 -13.96 0.28
C ILE A 181 -1.59 -14.26 0.72
N LYS A 182 -1.97 -13.75 1.89
CA LYS A 182 -3.35 -13.86 2.39
C LYS A 182 -4.13 -12.67 1.83
N GLN A 183 -4.99 -12.93 0.86
CA GLN A 183 -6.02 -11.95 0.55
C GLN A 183 -7.03 -11.96 1.70
N PRO A 184 -7.52 -10.79 2.14
CA PRO A 184 -8.65 -10.78 3.06
C PRO A 184 -9.81 -11.56 2.43
N GLU A 185 -10.51 -12.37 3.22
CA GLU A 185 -11.82 -12.85 2.78
C GLU A 185 -12.75 -11.63 2.76
N GLU A 186 -13.18 -11.24 1.56
CA GLU A 186 -14.01 -10.06 1.32
C GLU A 186 -15.44 -10.51 1.01
N ASN A 187 -16.35 -10.29 1.95
CA ASN A 187 -17.79 -10.43 1.79
C ASN A 187 -18.40 -9.07 1.49
N PHE A 188 -18.14 -8.55 0.29
CA PHE A 188 -18.67 -7.27 -0.16
C PHE A 188 -19.95 -7.45 -0.97
N ILE A 189 -21.06 -6.98 -0.41
CA ILE A 189 -22.38 -7.07 -1.03
C ILE A 189 -22.69 -5.72 -1.70
N ILE A 190 -22.83 -5.73 -3.02
CA ILE A 190 -23.10 -4.52 -3.80
C ILE A 190 -24.57 -4.47 -4.19
N ASP A 191 -25.23 -3.40 -3.76
CA ASP A 191 -26.60 -2.99 -4.03
C ASP A 191 -27.63 -4.12 -3.90
N PRO A 192 -27.70 -4.80 -2.73
CA PRO A 192 -28.56 -5.97 -2.57
C PRO A 192 -30.04 -5.62 -2.70
N GLN A 193 -30.82 -6.54 -3.27
CA GLN A 193 -32.26 -6.39 -3.50
C GLN A 193 -33.03 -7.59 -2.95
N GLY A 194 -34.35 -7.43 -2.76
CA GLY A 194 -35.24 -8.52 -2.35
C GLY A 194 -34.79 -9.21 -1.07
N ASP A 195 -34.78 -10.55 -1.07
CA ASP A 195 -34.41 -11.34 0.11
C ASP A 195 -32.95 -11.11 0.54
N LEU A 196 -32.04 -10.89 -0.42
CA LEU A 196 -30.64 -10.62 -0.10
C LEU A 196 -30.48 -9.30 0.67
N LEU A 197 -31.28 -8.28 0.35
CA LEU A 197 -31.30 -7.01 1.08
C LEU A 197 -31.66 -7.25 2.54
N GLU A 198 -32.76 -7.97 2.80
CA GLU A 198 -33.23 -8.20 4.15
C GLU A 198 -32.29 -9.10 4.97
N ILE A 199 -31.69 -10.12 4.34
CA ILE A 199 -30.67 -10.95 4.99
C ILE A 199 -29.44 -10.12 5.34
N THR A 200 -28.97 -9.28 4.40
CA THR A 200 -27.78 -8.43 4.60
C THR A 200 -28.01 -7.45 5.74
N VAL A 201 -29.13 -6.71 5.73
CA VAL A 201 -29.45 -5.75 6.78
C VAL A 201 -29.58 -6.43 8.13
N ARG A 202 -30.24 -7.60 8.21
CA ARG A 202 -30.33 -8.36 9.46
C ARG A 202 -28.95 -8.75 9.99
N ASN A 203 -28.02 -9.16 9.13
CA ASN A 203 -26.67 -9.50 9.56
C ASN A 203 -25.94 -8.27 10.12
N PHE A 204 -26.01 -7.14 9.42
CA PHE A 204 -25.34 -5.90 9.83
C PHE A 204 -25.95 -5.28 11.10
N LEU A 205 -27.23 -5.49 11.36
CA LEU A 205 -27.89 -5.08 12.60
C LEU A 205 -27.42 -5.85 13.85
N ASN A 206 -26.61 -6.90 13.69
CA ASN A 206 -25.99 -7.63 14.81
C ASN A 206 -24.50 -7.27 15.01
N ALA A 207 -23.99 -6.26 14.29
CA ALA A 207 -22.60 -5.84 14.42
C ALA A 207 -22.34 -5.06 15.72
N ASP A 208 -21.12 -5.14 16.23
CA ASP A 208 -20.69 -4.37 17.41
C ASP A 208 -20.51 -2.86 17.10
N TYR A 209 -20.21 -2.55 15.84
CA TYR A 209 -20.07 -1.19 15.30
C TYR A 209 -20.35 -1.21 13.79
N LEU A 210 -20.59 -0.03 13.20
CA LEU A 210 -20.66 0.14 11.75
C LEU A 210 -19.78 1.33 11.33
N ASP A 211 -18.80 1.08 10.47
CA ASP A 211 -18.14 2.14 9.72
C ASP A 211 -19.03 2.54 8.54
N VAL A 212 -19.26 3.83 8.36
CA VAL A 212 -20.14 4.40 7.33
C VAL A 212 -19.34 5.34 6.43
N ASP A 213 -19.51 5.16 5.13
CA ASP A 213 -18.88 5.98 4.11
C ASP A 213 -19.92 6.31 3.02
N ILE A 214 -19.88 7.54 2.50
CA ILE A 214 -20.80 7.97 1.44
C ILE A 214 -20.02 8.48 0.24
N GLU A 215 -20.52 8.19 -0.94
CA GLU A 215 -20.04 8.82 -2.17
C GLU A 215 -21.08 9.80 -2.67
N THR A 216 -20.64 10.94 -3.20
CA THR A 216 -21.53 12.03 -3.60
C THR A 216 -21.26 12.53 -5.02
N TYR A 217 -22.32 13.01 -5.67
CA TYR A 217 -22.21 13.90 -6.83
C TYR A 217 -22.62 15.30 -6.40
N GLY A 218 -21.65 16.09 -5.92
CA GLY A 218 -21.95 17.35 -5.26
C GLY A 218 -22.51 17.10 -3.85
N MET A 219 -23.74 17.53 -3.61
CA MET A 219 -24.45 17.32 -2.33
C MET A 219 -25.47 16.19 -2.38
N ASP A 220 -25.62 15.52 -3.52
CA ASP A 220 -26.51 14.37 -3.67
C ASP A 220 -25.73 13.09 -3.36
N VAL A 221 -26.30 12.23 -2.51
CA VAL A 221 -25.69 10.93 -2.17
C VAL A 221 -25.85 9.97 -3.34
N ALA A 222 -24.72 9.49 -3.87
CA ALA A 222 -24.66 8.51 -4.95
C ALA A 222 -24.77 7.07 -4.42
N CYS A 223 -24.07 6.77 -3.33
CA CYS A 223 -24.21 5.50 -2.61
C CYS A 223 -23.82 5.65 -1.14
N ILE A 224 -24.25 4.67 -0.33
CA ILE A 224 -23.96 4.60 1.11
C ILE A 224 -23.38 3.22 1.41
N GLY A 225 -22.15 3.20 1.93
CA GLY A 225 -21.45 1.99 2.36
C GLY A 225 -21.52 1.81 3.88
N PHE A 226 -21.65 0.56 4.31
CA PHE A 226 -21.50 0.14 5.71
C PHE A 226 -20.48 -0.98 5.78
N ALA A 227 -19.59 -0.96 6.76
CA ALA A 227 -18.69 -2.06 7.09
C ALA A 227 -18.88 -2.47 8.56
N ALA A 228 -19.15 -3.76 8.78
CA ALA A 228 -19.32 -4.35 10.11
C ALA A 228 -18.02 -4.98 10.62
N SER A 229 -17.06 -5.23 9.73
CA SER A 229 -15.75 -5.80 10.04
C SER A 229 -14.76 -5.44 8.94
N LYS A 230 -13.51 -5.92 9.04
CA LYS A 230 -12.52 -5.79 7.95
C LYS A 230 -12.89 -6.59 6.70
N SER A 231 -13.82 -7.54 6.82
CA SER A 231 -14.17 -8.51 5.80
C SER A 231 -15.60 -8.34 5.29
N ASP A 232 -16.50 -7.73 6.07
CA ASP A 232 -17.92 -7.66 5.76
C ASP A 232 -18.34 -6.21 5.51
N ALA A 233 -18.73 -5.92 4.27
CA ALA A 233 -19.24 -4.62 3.88
C ALA A 233 -20.43 -4.73 2.91
N VAL A 234 -21.32 -3.75 2.95
CA VAL A 234 -22.44 -3.60 2.02
C VAL A 234 -22.46 -2.18 1.47
N CYS A 235 -22.69 -2.03 0.17
CA CYS A 235 -22.85 -0.72 -0.47
C CYS A 235 -24.24 -0.63 -1.12
N PHE A 236 -24.99 0.41 -0.82
CA PHE A 236 -26.33 0.67 -1.36
C PHE A 236 -26.27 1.78 -2.42
N GLY A 237 -26.63 1.46 -3.67
CA GLY A 237 -26.61 2.42 -4.79
C GLY A 237 -28.01 2.78 -5.31
N SER A 238 -28.98 1.89 -5.19
CA SER A 238 -30.36 2.10 -5.62
C SER A 238 -31.18 2.90 -4.59
N LEU A 239 -30.67 4.05 -4.16
CA LEU A 239 -31.25 4.87 -3.08
C LEU A 239 -32.64 5.46 -3.39
N GLY A 240 -33.07 5.43 -4.66
CA GLY A 240 -34.44 5.76 -5.06
C GLY A 240 -35.47 4.66 -4.77
N SER A 241 -35.02 3.44 -4.47
CA SER A 241 -35.91 2.33 -4.08
C SER A 241 -36.36 2.48 -2.63
N SER A 242 -37.66 2.37 -2.38
CA SER A 242 -38.21 2.47 -1.02
C SER A 242 -37.70 1.37 -0.09
N SER A 243 -37.45 0.16 -0.62
CA SER A 243 -36.89 -0.95 0.16
C SER A 243 -35.44 -0.67 0.57
N VAL A 244 -34.61 -0.22 -0.36
CA VAL A 244 -33.21 0.13 -0.10
C VAL A 244 -33.12 1.31 0.86
N ARG A 245 -33.90 2.36 0.62
CA ARG A 245 -33.97 3.51 1.52
C ARG A 245 -34.36 3.10 2.93
N GLY A 246 -35.40 2.28 3.08
CA GLY A 246 -35.82 1.74 4.38
C GLY A 246 -34.74 0.91 5.06
N ALA A 247 -34.02 0.08 4.30
CA ALA A 247 -32.89 -0.71 4.79
C ALA A 247 -31.76 0.17 5.34
N VAL A 248 -31.34 1.19 4.57
CA VAL A 248 -30.31 2.15 5.01
C VAL A 248 -30.73 2.88 6.28
N THR A 249 -31.97 3.41 6.33
CA THR A 249 -32.48 4.10 7.53
C THR A 249 -32.45 3.19 8.76
N ARG A 250 -32.82 1.90 8.62
CA ARG A 250 -32.73 0.95 9.75
C ARG A 250 -31.30 0.77 10.27
N LEU A 251 -30.29 0.80 9.40
CA LEU A 251 -28.90 0.68 9.81
C LEU A 251 -28.40 1.96 10.51
N LEU A 252 -28.73 3.13 9.96
CA LEU A 252 -28.37 4.42 10.56
C LEU A 252 -29.04 4.64 11.92
N HIS A 253 -30.26 4.13 12.12
CA HIS A 253 -31.03 4.27 13.37
C HIS A 253 -30.98 2.99 14.22
N SER A 254 -29.97 2.15 14.03
CA SER A 254 -29.88 0.83 14.70
C SER A 254 -29.52 0.92 16.18
N GLY A 255 -29.04 2.08 16.64
CA GLY A 255 -28.42 2.26 17.96
C GLY A 255 -27.02 1.63 18.08
N ILE A 256 -26.51 1.05 16.99
CA ILE A 256 -25.14 0.55 16.90
C ILE A 256 -24.19 1.76 16.80
N PRO A 257 -23.02 1.75 17.47
CA PRO A 257 -22.02 2.80 17.30
C PRO A 257 -21.62 2.99 15.83
N LEU A 258 -21.84 4.19 15.30
CA LEU A 258 -21.48 4.57 13.93
C LEU A 258 -20.18 5.36 13.91
N SER A 259 -19.33 5.03 12.95
CA SER A 259 -18.06 5.72 12.70
C SER A 259 -18.05 6.21 11.25
N PHE A 260 -18.03 7.53 11.06
CA PHE A 260 -18.09 8.16 9.74
C PHE A 260 -16.69 8.56 9.28
N HIS A 261 -16.35 8.22 8.03
CA HIS A 261 -15.02 8.48 7.48
C HIS A 261 -14.69 9.99 7.41
N PHE A 262 -15.66 10.82 7.04
CA PHE A 262 -15.58 12.29 7.06
C PHE A 262 -16.60 12.91 8.02
N GLY A 263 -16.89 12.25 9.14
CA GLY A 263 -17.56 12.82 10.33
C GLY A 263 -18.73 13.77 10.03
N THR A 264 -18.50 15.06 10.24
CA THR A 264 -19.52 16.12 10.08
C THR A 264 -19.99 16.32 8.65
N PHE A 265 -19.15 16.07 7.64
CA PHE A 265 -19.57 16.21 6.24
C PHE A 265 -20.57 15.13 5.89
N ASP A 266 -20.23 13.87 6.17
CA ASP A 266 -21.06 12.72 5.81
C ASP A 266 -22.45 12.80 6.46
N THR A 267 -22.47 13.08 7.76
CA THR A 267 -23.71 13.25 8.52
C THR A 267 -24.57 14.41 8.01
N THR A 268 -23.95 15.55 7.67
CA THR A 268 -24.68 16.70 7.09
C THR A 268 -25.26 16.37 5.72
N VAL A 269 -24.50 15.69 4.86
CA VAL A 269 -24.95 15.33 3.50
C VAL A 269 -26.06 14.28 3.56
N LEU A 270 -25.96 13.30 4.45
CA LEU A 270 -27.01 12.31 4.69
C LEU A 270 -28.32 12.99 5.10
N ASP A 271 -28.27 13.92 6.06
CA ASP A 271 -29.45 14.68 6.51
C ASP A 271 -30.10 15.47 5.37
N LEU A 272 -29.30 16.16 4.55
CA LEU A 272 -29.78 16.87 3.36
C LEU A 272 -30.45 15.96 2.32
N ASN A 273 -30.10 14.67 2.31
CA ASN A 273 -30.70 13.65 1.44
C ASN A 273 -31.84 12.87 2.13
N GLY A 274 -32.24 13.30 3.33
CA GLY A 274 -33.33 12.73 4.13
C GLY A 274 -32.99 11.40 4.79
N TYR A 275 -31.73 11.22 5.16
CA TYR A 275 -31.24 10.15 6.03
C TYR A 275 -30.80 10.76 7.35
N GLU A 276 -31.62 10.63 8.38
CA GLU A 276 -31.26 11.04 9.73
C GLU A 276 -30.22 10.06 10.31
N VAL A 277 -29.39 10.55 11.23
CA VAL A 277 -28.34 9.78 11.90
C VAL A 277 -28.49 10.02 13.40
N ASP A 278 -28.64 8.93 14.17
CA ASP A 278 -28.78 8.95 15.63
C ASP A 278 -27.44 9.10 16.37
#